data_AF-A0A8T5LYI8-F1
#
_entry.id   AF-A0A8T5LYI8-F1
#
_cell.length_a   1.000
_cell.length_b   1.000
_cell.length_c   1.000
_cell.angle_alpha   90.00
_cell.angle_beta   90.00
_cell.angle_gamma   90.00
#
_symmetry.space_group_name_H-M   'P 1'
#
loop_
_entity.id
_entity.type
_entity.pdbx_description
1 polymer ?
#
loop_
_entity_poly.entity_id
_entity_poly.type
_entity_poly.pdbx_seq_one_letter_code
_entity_poly.pdbx_strand_id
1 'polypeptide(L)' 'MKFKELSNLNNEELNKKLEEVKIELIKLNSQVATGITIKSPGQIKQLKKTIAKIKTIQKQNE' A
#
# COMPACT_ATOMS: atom_id res chain seq x y z
N MET A 1 -6.18 -6.39 -2.32
CA MET A 1 -6.20 -7.00 -0.97
C MET A 1 -7.54 -6.79 -0.32
N LYS A 2 -8.17 -7.89 0.11
CA LYS A 2 -9.40 -7.86 0.88
C LYS A 2 -9.06 -7.52 2.34
N PHE A 3 -9.95 -6.81 3.01
CA PHE A 3 -9.73 -6.33 4.39
C PHE A 3 -9.52 -7.50 5.37
N LYS A 4 -10.27 -8.60 5.19
CA LYS A 4 -10.16 -9.82 6.01
C LYS A 4 -8.77 -10.48 5.94
N GLU A 5 -8.11 -10.44 4.78
CA GLU A 5 -6.76 -11.02 4.63
C GLU A 5 -5.71 -10.21 5.39
N LEU A 6 -5.89 -8.89 5.45
CA LEU A 6 -5.00 -8.00 6.20
C LEU A 6 -5.25 -8.09 7.71
N SER A 7 -6.50 -8.33 8.14
CA SER A 7 -6.84 -8.43 9.56
C SER A 7 -6.30 -9.70 10.24
N ASN A 8 -5.97 -10.73 9.46
CA ASN A 8 -5.40 -11.98 9.97
C ASN A 8 -3.86 -11.94 10.10
N LEU A 9 -3.22 -10.87 9.64
CA LEU A 9 -1.76 -10.71 9.70
C LEU A 9 -1.32 -10.16 11.05
N ASN A 10 -0.14 -10.56 11.50
CA ASN A 10 0.46 -10.00 12.72
C ASN A 10 0.91 -8.54 12.50
N ASN A 11 1.04 -7.77 13.59
CA ASN A 11 1.49 -6.37 13.54
C ASN A 11 2.85 -6.20 12.82
N GLU A 12 3.78 -7.14 12.99
CA GLU A 12 5.07 -7.13 12.28
C GLU A 12 4.91 -7.35 10.78
N GLU A 13 4.02 -8.27 10.38
CA GLU A 13 3.74 -8.55 8.96
C GLU A 13 3.02 -7.36 8.31
N LEU A 14 2.09 -6.73 9.02
CA LEU A 14 1.43 -5.50 8.58
C LEU A 14 2.43 -4.37 8.37
N ASN A 15 3.41 -4.22 9.27
CA ASN A 15 4.49 -3.23 9.13
C ASN A 15 5.39 -3.54 7.92
N LYS A 16 5.82 -4.80 7.74
CA LYS A 16 6.60 -5.20 6.56
C LYS A 16 5.85 -4.90 5.27
N LYS A 17 4.57 -5.25 5.21
CA LYS A 17 3.69 -4.99 4.05
C LYS A 17 3.54 -3.49 3.78
N LEU A 18 3.42 -2.69 4.83
CA LEU A 18 3.28 -1.25 4.71
C LEU A 18 4.54 -0.61 4.11
N GLU A 19 5.72 -1.07 4.50
CA GLU A 19 6.99 -0.64 3.92
C GLU A 19 7.12 -1.06 2.44
N GLU A 20 6.80 -2.31 2.10
CA GLU A 20 6.79 -2.77 0.70
C GLU A 20 5.89 -1.90 -0.19
N VAL A 21 4.65 -1.65 0.26
CA VAL A 21 3.67 -0.86 -0.50
C VAL A 21 4.11 0.61 -0.63
N LYS A 22 4.81 1.16 0.36
CA LYS A 22 5.41 2.52 0.25
C LYS A 22 6.52 2.56 -0.78
N ILE A 23 7.43 1.59 -0.78
CA ILE A 23 8.54 1.52 -1.75
C ILE A 23 7.98 1.43 -3.17
N GLU A 24 6.96 0.59 -3.37
CA GLU A 24 6.28 0.46 -4.66
C GLU A 24 5.61 1.78 -5.09
N LEU A 25 4.99 2.49 -4.15
CA LEU A 25 4.38 3.79 -4.42
C LEU A 25 5.41 4.86 -4.77
N ILE A 26 6.58 4.87 -4.13
CA ILE A 26 7.69 5.77 -4.47
C ILE A 26 8.20 5.45 -5.88
N LYS A 27 8.40 4.17 -6.21
CA LYS A 27 8.84 3.74 -7.53
C LYS A 27 7.88 4.18 -8.63
N LEU A 28 6.58 4.02 -8.41
CA LEU A 28 5.54 4.48 -9.34
C LEU A 28 5.52 6.00 -9.46
N ASN A 29 5.62 6.74 -8.35
CA ASN A 29 5.70 8.20 -8.37
C ASN A 29 6.94 8.69 -9.15
N SER A 30 8.08 8.03 -8.99
CA SER A 30 9.29 8.34 -9.77
C SER A 30 9.08 8.10 -11.26
N GLN A 31 8.38 7.03 -11.66
CA GLN A 31 8.02 6.78 -13.07
C GLN A 31 7.07 7.85 -13.62
N VAL A 32 6.12 8.32 -12.81
CA VAL A 32 5.24 9.44 -13.18
C VAL A 32 6.07 10.70 -13.39
N ALA A 33 6.98 10.99 -12.47
CA ALA A 33 7.83 12.18 -12.50
C ALA A 33 8.79 12.19 -13.70
N THR A 34 9.28 11.03 -14.13
CA THR A 34 10.11 10.91 -15.35
C THR A 34 9.32 10.97 -16.64
N GLY A 35 7.99 11.17 -16.58
CA GLY A 35 7.13 11.27 -17.76
C GLY A 35 6.83 9.94 -18.44
N ILE A 36 7.13 8.81 -17.79
CA ILE A 36 6.78 7.49 -18.31
C ILE A 36 5.26 7.33 -18.20
N THR A 37 4.59 7.12 -19.32
CA THR A 37 3.16 6.79 -19.33
C THR A 37 2.92 5.51 -18.54
N ILE A 38 2.29 5.67 -17.38
CA ILE A 38 1.96 4.59 -16.48
C ILE A 38 0.85 3.77 -17.15
N LYS A 39 1.08 2.48 -17.34
CA LYS A 39 0.10 1.58 -17.98
C LYS A 39 -1.22 1.46 -17.20
N SER A 40 -1.21 1.77 -15.90
CA SER A 40 -2.40 1.71 -15.06
C SER A 40 -2.44 2.90 -14.07
N PRO A 41 -3.11 4.01 -14.42
CA PRO A 41 -3.26 5.16 -13.51
C PRO A 41 -4.01 4.79 -12.21
N GLY A 42 -4.76 3.68 -12.21
CA GLY A 42 -5.46 3.18 -11.02
C GLY A 42 -4.56 2.58 -9.94
N GLN A 43 -3.33 2.19 -10.26
CA GLN A 43 -2.42 1.50 -9.33
C GLN A 43 -2.05 2.38 -8.14
N ILE A 44 -1.72 3.66 -8.37
CA ILE A 44 -1.37 4.60 -7.29
C ILE A 44 -2.54 4.73 -6.30
N LYS A 45 -3.77 4.84 -6.82
CA LYS A 45 -4.99 4.91 -6.00
C LYS A 45 -5.20 3.63 -5.20
N GLN A 46 -4.90 2.48 -5.79
CA GLN A 46 -5.03 1.17 -5.15
C GLN A 46 -3.99 0.98 -4.03
N LEU A 47 -2.73 1.38 -4.26
CA LEU A 47 -1.67 1.35 -3.25
C LEU A 47 -2.00 2.27 -2.07
N LYS A 48 -2.44 3.51 -2.33
CA LYS A 48 -2.90 4.43 -1.27
C LYS A 48 -4.04 3.82 -0.43
N LYS A 49 -5.02 3.17 -1.08
CA LYS A 49 -6.10 2.46 -0.37
C LYS A 49 -5.59 1.28 0.47
N THR A 50 -4.58 0.55 -0.01
CA THR A 50 -3.96 -0.55 0.74
C THR A 50 -3.26 -0.03 1.99
N ILE A 51 -2.49 1.06 1.89
CA ILE A 51 -1.84 1.72 3.04
C ILE A 51 -2.89 2.15 4.07
N ALA A 52 -3.96 2.80 3.61
CA ALA A 52 -5.04 3.24 4.50
C ALA A 52 -5.66 2.07 5.27
N LYS A 53 -5.96 0.95 4.59
CA LYS A 53 -6.51 -0.26 5.23
C LYS A 53 -5.56 -0.84 6.28
N ILE A 54 -4.26 -0.93 5.98
CA ILE A 54 -3.26 -1.44 6.93
C ILE A 54 -3.24 -0.57 8.18
N LYS A 55 -3.15 0.76 8.03
CA LYS A 55 -3.16 1.69 9.15
C LYS A 55 -4.45 1.61 9.98
N THR A 56 -5.60 1.42 9.33
CA THR A 56 -6.87 1.22 10.04
C THR A 56 -6.84 -0.02 10.91
N ILE A 57 -6.32 -1.14 10.40
CA ILE A 57 -6.22 -2.40 11.17
C ILE A 57 -5.24 -2.23 12.32
N GLN A 58 -4.09 -1.60 12.09
CA GLN A 58 -3.12 -1.30 13.16
C GLN A 58 -3.77 -0.48 14.28
N LYS A 59 -4.62 0.50 13.93
CA LYS A 59 -5.33 1.31 14.92
C LYS A 59 -6.45 0.55 15.65
N GLN A 60 -7.01 -0.49 15.04
CA GLN A 60 -8.03 -1.35 15.67
C GLN A 60 -7.40 -2.39 16.61
N ASN A 61 -6.14 -2.77 16.38
CA ASN A 61 -5.38 -3.71 17.21
C ASN A 61 -4.61 -3.02 18.34
N GLU A 62 -4.57 -1.69 18.35
CA GLU A 62 -4.07 -0.84 19.45
C GLU A 62 -5.18 -0.61 20.49
#